data_AF-A0A4P2V616-F1
#
_entry.id   AF-A0A4P2V616-F1
#
_cell.length_a   1.000
_cell.length_b   1.000
_cell.length_c   1.000
_cell.angle_alpha   90.00
_cell.angle_beta   90.00
_cell.angle_gamma   90.00
#
_symmetry.space_group_name_H-M   'P 1'
#
loop_
_entity.id
_entity.type
_entity.pdbx_description
1 polymer ?
#
loop_
_entity_poly.entity_id
_entity_poly.type
_entity_poly.pdbx_seq_one_letter_code
_entity_poly.pdbx_strand_id
1 'polypeptide(L)'
;EAITGDKFPASESYEEVLKDGQVLCKLINILAPNSVAKINSSGGQFKFMENINNFQKALIAYGVPDIDVFQTVDLYEKKDIANVTNTIFAIGRAAYKHAEFKGPFLGPKPADECKRDFTEEQ
;
A
#
# COMPACT_ATOMS: atom_id res chain seq x y z
N GLU A 1 -6.27 -8.59 -4.27
CA GLU A 1 -6.81 -9.96 -4.51
C GLU A 1 -5.93 -11.06 -3.93
N ALA A 2 -4.74 -11.36 -4.47
CA ALA A 2 -3.94 -12.51 -3.99
C ALA A 2 -3.49 -12.40 -2.51
N ILE A 3 -3.21 -11.19 -2.03
CA ILE A 3 -2.84 -10.93 -0.62
C ILE A 3 -4.09 -10.85 0.25
N THR A 4 -5.11 -10.13 -0.20
CA THR A 4 -6.33 -9.84 0.58
C THR A 4 -7.33 -11.00 0.61
N GLY A 5 -7.23 -11.97 -0.30
CA GLY A 5 -8.20 -13.05 -0.49
C GLY A 5 -9.54 -12.60 -1.12
N ASP A 6 -9.89 -11.32 -0.97
CA ASP A 6 -11.09 -10.72 -1.56
C ASP A 6 -10.94 -10.57 -3.09
N LYS A 7 -11.90 -11.11 -3.85
CA LYS A 7 -12.05 -10.86 -5.29
C LYS A 7 -12.77 -9.54 -5.51
N PHE A 8 -12.30 -8.76 -6.46
CA PHE A 8 -12.94 -7.51 -6.81
C PHE A 8 -14.21 -7.79 -7.63
N PRO A 9 -15.33 -7.09 -7.36
CA PRO A 9 -16.55 -7.26 -8.13
C PRO A 9 -16.29 -6.94 -9.60
N ALA A 10 -16.65 -7.84 -10.51
CA ALA A 10 -16.45 -7.63 -11.95
C ALA A 10 -17.26 -6.43 -12.51
N SER A 11 -18.25 -5.97 -11.76
CA SER A 11 -19.11 -4.83 -12.09
C SER A 11 -18.55 -3.49 -11.65
N GLU A 12 -17.47 -3.47 -10.86
CA GLU A 12 -16.90 -2.25 -10.29
C GLU A 12 -15.47 -2.03 -10.78
N SER A 13 -15.16 -0.78 -11.13
CA SER A 13 -13.80 -0.40 -11.48
C SER A 13 -12.88 -0.46 -10.24
N TYR A 14 -11.60 -0.72 -10.47
CA TYR A 14 -10.58 -0.79 -9.42
C TYR A 14 -10.62 0.40 -8.45
N GLU A 15 -10.81 1.61 -8.96
CA GLU A 15 -10.82 2.81 -8.13
C GLU A 15 -12.10 2.95 -7.28
N GLU A 16 -13.23 2.38 -7.71
CA GLU A 16 -14.45 2.35 -6.90
C GLU A 16 -14.28 1.37 -5.72
N VAL A 17 -13.68 0.21 -5.98
CA VAL A 17 -13.40 -0.81 -4.94
C VAL A 17 -12.46 -0.28 -3.87
N LEU A 18 -11.51 0.60 -4.22
CA LEU A 18 -10.57 1.18 -3.26
C LEU A 18 -11.08 2.45 -2.57
N LYS A 19 -12.11 3.09 -3.11
CA LYS A 19 -12.58 4.43 -2.72
C LYS A 19 -12.95 4.57 -1.25
N ASP A 20 -13.44 3.48 -0.65
CA ASP A 20 -13.85 3.46 0.76
C ASP A 20 -12.66 3.28 1.74
N GLY A 21 -11.47 3.01 1.21
CA GLY A 21 -10.24 2.76 1.96
C GLY A 21 -10.21 1.43 2.74
N GLN A 22 -11.28 0.63 2.72
CA GLN A 22 -11.36 -0.60 3.52
C GLN A 22 -10.39 -1.67 3.02
N VAL A 23 -10.36 -1.88 1.71
CA VAL A 23 -9.44 -2.82 1.07
C VAL A 23 -7.98 -2.42 1.30
N LEU A 24 -7.69 -1.12 1.26
CA LEU A 24 -6.36 -0.59 1.53
C LEU A 24 -5.92 -0.83 2.98
N CYS A 25 -6.79 -0.52 3.94
CA CYS A 25 -6.51 -0.80 5.35
C CYS A 25 -6.32 -2.30 5.64
N LYS A 26 -7.12 -3.17 5.00
CA LYS A 26 -6.93 -4.63 5.08
C LYS A 26 -5.58 -5.04 4.51
N LEU A 27 -5.19 -4.51 3.35
CA LEU A 27 -3.92 -4.83 2.70
C LEU A 27 -2.74 -4.52 3.63
N ILE A 28 -2.68 -3.32 4.19
CA ILE A 28 -1.55 -2.95 5.07
C ILE A 28 -1.56 -3.75 6.37
N ASN A 29 -2.73 -4.13 6.91
CA ASN A 29 -2.81 -5.00 8.08
C ASN A 29 -2.31 -6.43 7.83
N ILE A 30 -2.33 -6.91 6.59
CA ILE A 30 -1.74 -8.21 6.23
C ILE A 30 -0.23 -8.11 6.11
N LEU A 31 0.27 -7.00 5.56
CA LEU A 31 1.71 -6.74 5.41
C LEU A 31 2.38 -6.41 6.76
N ALA A 32 1.73 -5.58 7.56
CA ALA A 32 2.16 -5.16 8.88
C ALA A 32 0.97 -5.27 9.85
N PRO A 33 0.89 -6.35 10.64
CA PRO A 33 -0.20 -6.59 11.58
C PRO A 33 -0.45 -5.41 12.52
N ASN A 34 -1.73 -5.10 12.75
CA ASN A 34 -2.19 -4.02 13.63
C ASN A 34 -1.82 -2.58 13.19
N SER A 35 -1.47 -2.37 11.92
CA SER A 35 -1.17 -1.03 11.40
C SER A 35 -2.38 -0.08 11.41
N VAL A 36 -3.57 -0.60 11.11
CA VAL A 36 -4.84 0.13 11.18
C VAL A 36 -5.78 -0.63 12.10
N ALA A 37 -5.93 -0.14 13.34
CA ALA A 37 -6.73 -0.79 14.38
C ALA A 37 -8.23 -0.79 14.08
N LYS A 38 -8.74 0.27 13.43
CA LYS A 38 -10.17 0.44 13.16
C LYS A 38 -10.39 0.80 11.70
N ILE A 39 -11.13 -0.04 11.00
CA ILE A 39 -11.58 0.17 9.62
C ILE A 39 -13.05 0.53 9.68
N ASN A 40 -13.41 1.71 9.18
CA ASN A 40 -14.80 2.14 9.10
C ASN A 40 -15.48 1.48 7.91
N SER A 41 -16.51 0.67 8.15
CA SER A 41 -17.29 0.00 7.10
C SER A 41 -18.54 0.78 6.67
N SER A 42 -18.93 1.80 7.44
CA SER A 42 -20.08 2.66 7.17
C SER A 42 -19.93 4.01 7.87
N GLY A 43 -20.78 4.98 7.49
CA GLY A 43 -20.81 6.31 8.13
C GLY A 43 -20.48 7.50 7.23
N GLY A 44 -20.52 7.33 5.90
CA GLY A 44 -20.44 8.42 4.93
C GLY A 44 -19.01 8.83 4.57
N GLN A 45 -18.90 9.89 3.76
CA GLN A 45 -17.67 10.35 3.11
C GLN A 45 -16.49 10.55 4.07
N PHE A 46 -16.69 11.23 5.20
CA PHE A 46 -15.62 11.52 6.15
C PHE A 46 -14.97 10.26 6.73
N LYS A 47 -15.75 9.20 6.93
CA LYS A 47 -15.26 7.92 7.48
C LYS A 47 -14.39 7.16 6.48
N PHE A 48 -14.73 7.22 5.20
CA PHE A 48 -13.94 6.63 4.13
C PHE A 48 -12.64 7.41 3.89
N MET A 49 -12.70 8.74 3.96
CA MET A 49 -11.49 9.56 3.95
C MET A 49 -10.60 9.25 5.17
N GLU A 50 -11.16 9.02 6.35
CA GLU A 50 -10.40 8.61 7.54
C GLU A 50 -9.69 7.27 7.33
N ASN A 51 -10.34 6.28 6.69
CA ASN A 51 -9.69 5.02 6.34
C ASN A 51 -8.46 5.26 5.44
N ILE A 52 -8.62 6.07 4.37
CA ILE A 52 -7.52 6.39 3.45
C ILE A 52 -6.36 7.08 4.19
N ASN A 53 -6.66 8.03 5.09
CA ASN A 53 -5.63 8.71 5.90
C ASN A 53 -4.91 7.74 6.84
N ASN A 54 -5.64 6.81 7.48
CA ASN A 54 -5.04 5.79 8.34
C ASN A 54 -4.12 4.86 7.55
N PHE A 55 -4.54 4.47 6.35
CA PHE A 55 -3.71 3.70 5.43
C PHE A 55 -2.44 4.45 5.02
N GLN A 56 -2.51 5.72 4.63
CA GLN A 56 -1.34 6.54 4.27
C GLN A 56 -0.32 6.61 5.41
N LYS A 57 -0.78 6.83 6.65
CA LYS A 57 0.09 6.83 7.83
C LYS A 57 0.77 5.47 8.04
N ALA A 58 0.01 4.40 7.86
CA ALA A 58 0.53 3.04 7.96
C ALA A 58 1.57 2.73 6.87
N LEU A 59 1.43 3.27 5.65
CA LEU A 59 2.42 3.11 4.59
C LEU A 59 3.76 3.75 4.92
N ILE A 60 3.73 4.97 5.45
CA ILE A 60 4.95 5.67 5.87
C ILE A 60 5.64 4.90 6.99
N ALA A 61 4.87 4.40 7.97
CA ALA A 61 5.41 3.57 9.05
C ALA A 61 5.95 2.22 8.55
N TYR A 62 5.37 1.67 7.48
CA TYR A 62 5.86 0.48 6.79
C TYR A 62 7.13 0.75 5.96
N GLY A 63 7.53 2.01 5.75
CA GLY A 63 8.75 2.36 5.04
C GLY A 63 8.55 2.69 3.56
N VAL A 64 7.32 2.99 3.13
CA VAL A 64 7.07 3.65 1.85
C VAL A 64 7.46 5.14 1.98
N PRO A 65 8.27 5.69 1.06
CA PRO A 65 8.59 7.12 1.08
C PRO A 65 7.35 7.99 0.96
N ASP A 66 7.26 9.08 1.73
CA ASP A 66 6.10 10.00 1.71
C ASP A 66 5.80 10.54 0.29
N ILE A 67 6.84 10.82 -0.49
CA ILE A 67 6.69 11.29 -1.88
C ILE A 67 6.02 10.26 -2.82
N ASP A 68 6.06 8.97 -2.47
CA ASP A 68 5.42 7.89 -3.23
C ASP A 68 3.98 7.63 -2.73
N VAL A 69 3.52 8.33 -1.69
CA VAL A 69 2.19 8.15 -1.08
C VAL A 69 1.16 9.10 -1.73
N PHE A 70 0.12 8.51 -2.33
CA PHE A 70 -0.97 9.28 -2.93
C PHE A 70 -1.77 10.07 -1.90
N GLN A 71 -2.41 11.14 -2.35
CA GLN A 71 -3.25 12.02 -1.51
C GLN A 71 -4.71 11.58 -1.53
N THR A 72 -5.48 11.87 -0.46
CA THR A 72 -6.87 11.38 -0.34
C THR A 72 -7.75 11.75 -1.56
N VAL A 73 -7.53 12.93 -2.14
CA VAL A 73 -8.25 13.42 -3.34
C VAL A 73 -7.92 12.62 -4.60
N ASP A 74 -6.71 12.05 -4.70
CA ASP A 74 -6.25 11.28 -5.85
C ASP A 74 -7.15 10.07 -6.07
N LEU A 75 -7.54 9.41 -4.97
CA LEU A 75 -8.43 8.26 -4.95
C LEU A 75 -9.90 8.65 -4.82
N TYR A 76 -10.26 9.43 -3.79
CA TYR A 76 -11.66 9.66 -3.43
C TYR A 76 -12.40 10.49 -4.48
N GLU A 77 -11.74 11.52 -5.03
CA GLU A 77 -12.27 12.35 -6.12
C GLU A 77 -11.76 11.91 -7.50
N LYS A 78 -10.98 10.83 -7.56
CA LYS A 78 -10.33 10.33 -8.77
C LYS A 78 -9.48 11.37 -9.50
N LYS A 79 -8.80 12.26 -8.76
CA LYS A 79 -7.94 13.29 -9.36
C LYS A 79 -6.72 12.71 -10.06
N ASP A 80 -6.13 11.66 -9.48
CA ASP A 80 -4.93 11.02 -10.02
C ASP A 80 -4.86 9.53 -9.61
N ILE A 81 -5.60 8.70 -10.35
CA ILE A 81 -5.62 7.25 -10.14
C ILE A 81 -4.28 6.59 -10.51
N ALA A 82 -3.48 7.23 -11.35
CA ALA A 82 -2.14 6.75 -11.68
C ALA A 82 -1.22 6.86 -10.45
N ASN A 83 -1.31 7.94 -9.68
CA ASN A 83 -0.57 8.09 -8.43
C ASN A 83 -0.94 7.01 -7.40
N VAL A 84 -2.24 6.69 -7.24
CA VAL A 84 -2.69 5.58 -6.39
C VAL A 84 -2.03 4.25 -6.81
N THR A 85 -1.98 4.01 -8.12
CA THR A 85 -1.35 2.80 -8.68
C THR A 85 0.16 2.78 -8.41
N ASN A 86 0.84 3.92 -8.55
CA ASN A 86 2.27 4.06 -8.23
C ASN A 86 2.56 3.78 -6.76
N THR A 87 1.72 4.26 -5.84
CA THR A 87 1.82 3.93 -4.41
C THR A 87 1.68 2.43 -4.18
N ILE A 88 0.75 1.73 -4.86
CA ILE A 88 0.61 0.27 -4.75
C ILE A 88 1.90 -0.45 -5.19
N PHE A 89 2.54 0.00 -6.27
CA PHE A 89 3.85 -0.51 -6.66
C PHE A 89 4.95 -0.17 -5.64
N ALA A 90 4.92 1.01 -5.02
CA ALA A 90 5.86 1.39 -3.96
C ALA A 90 5.75 0.48 -2.73
N ILE A 91 4.52 0.10 -2.34
CA ILE A 91 4.27 -0.90 -1.30
C ILE A 91 4.89 -2.25 -1.68
N GLY A 92 4.69 -2.69 -2.94
CA GLY A 92 5.28 -3.91 -3.47
C GLY A 92 6.81 -3.94 -3.35
N ARG A 93 7.46 -2.81 -3.68
CA ARG A 93 8.91 -2.63 -3.50
C ARG A 93 9.32 -2.63 -2.03
N ALA A 94 8.57 -1.91 -1.17
CA ALA A 94 8.85 -1.85 0.26
C ALA A 94 8.76 -3.24 0.90
N ALA A 95 7.78 -4.05 0.51
CA ALA A 95 7.58 -5.40 1.05
C ALA A 95 8.78 -6.35 0.87
N TYR A 96 9.67 -6.12 -0.10
CA TYR A 96 10.92 -6.88 -0.23
C TYR A 96 11.91 -6.64 0.92
N LYS A 97 11.78 -5.52 1.64
CA LYS A 97 12.61 -5.19 2.81
C LYS A 97 12.11 -5.85 4.09
N HIS A 98 10.90 -6.43 4.06
CA HIS A 98 10.26 -7.06 5.21
C HIS A 98 10.43 -8.58 5.16
N ALA A 99 11.36 -9.11 5.97
CA ALA A 99 11.68 -10.54 5.97
C ALA A 99 10.50 -11.42 6.45
N GLU A 100 9.59 -10.84 7.24
CA GLU A 100 8.34 -11.47 7.68
C GLU A 100 7.36 -11.72 6.53
N PHE A 101 7.37 -10.89 5.48
CA PHE A 101 6.49 -11.06 4.34
C PHE A 101 7.07 -12.10 3.37
N LYS A 102 6.37 -13.22 3.20
CA LYS A 102 6.79 -14.34 2.33
C LYS A 102 6.15 -14.29 0.93
N GLY A 103 5.44 -13.22 0.62
CA GLY A 103 4.75 -13.05 -0.64
C GLY A 103 3.25 -13.37 -0.59
N PRO A 104 2.56 -13.23 -1.73
CA PRO A 104 3.10 -12.97 -3.06
C PRO A 104 3.65 -11.54 -3.22
N PHE A 105 4.77 -11.40 -3.92
CA PHE A 105 5.39 -10.10 -4.20
C PHE A 105 4.85 -9.48 -5.49
N LEU A 106 4.79 -8.15 -5.52
CA LEU A 106 4.38 -7.40 -6.69
C LEU A 106 5.61 -6.90 -7.46
N GLY A 107 5.83 -7.45 -8.66
CA GLY A 107 6.97 -7.11 -9.53
C GLY A 107 8.26 -7.87 -9.20
N PRO A 108 9.35 -7.65 -9.96
CA PRO A 108 10.62 -8.34 -9.78
C PRO A 108 11.31 -7.91 -8.48
N LYS A 109 12.10 -8.83 -7.88
CA LYS A 109 12.90 -8.53 -6.69
C LYS A 109 13.86 -7.39 -7.01
N PRO A 110 13.84 -6.26 -6.27
CA PRO A 110 14.85 -5.22 -6.39
C PRO A 110 16.23 -5.88 -6.22
N ALA A 111 17.18 -5.56 -7.10
CA ALA A 111 18.53 -6.06 -6.95
C ALA A 111 19.06 -5.65 -5.57
N ASP A 112 19.53 -6.61 -4.78
CA ASP A 112 20.24 -6.32 -3.55
C ASP A 112 21.45 -5.44 -3.92
N GLU A 113 21.55 -4.25 -3.33
CA GLU A 113 22.71 -3.39 -3.50
C GLU A 113 23.93 -4.22 -3.09
N CYS A 114 24.79 -4.54 -4.07
CA CYS A 114 26.05 -5.21 -3.83
C CYS A 114 26.91 -4.23 -3.05
N LYS A 115 26.87 -4.30 -1.71
CA LYS A 115 27.81 -3.60 -0.84
C LYS A 115 29.19 -4.11 -1.23
N ARG A 116 29.87 -3.34 -2.07
CA ARG A 116 31.30 -3.49 -2.29
C ARG A 116 31.95 -3.01 -1.00
N ASP A 117 32.24 -3.95 -0.11
CA ASP A 117 33.32 -3.77 0.84
C ASP A 117 34.59 -3.61 0.01
N PHE A 118 34.95 -2.36 -0.28
CA PHE A 118 36.28 -2.03 -0.75
C PHE A 118 37.20 -2.21 0.45
N THR A 119 37.80 -3.39 0.58
CA THR A 119 38.96 -3.55 1.45
C THR A 119 40.12 -2.76 0.81
N GLU A 120 40.64 -1.76 1.52
CA GLU A 120 41.75 -0.89 1.11
C GLU A 120 43.12 -1.60 1.12
N GLU A 121 43.25 -2.77 0.49
CA GLU A 121 44.57 -3.38 0.25
C GLU A 121 44.64 -3.89 -1.19
N GLN A 122 45.18 -3.05 -2.11
CA GLN A 122 46.43 -3.31 -2.84
C GLN A 122 46.85 -2.14 -3.73
#